data_AF-A0A1G9WPQ3-F1
#
_entry.id   AF-A0A1G9WPQ3-F1
#
_cell.length_a   1.000
_cell.length_b   1.000
_cell.length_c   1.000
_cell.angle_alpha   90.00
_cell.angle_beta   90.00
_cell.angle_gamma   90.00
#
_symmetry.space_group_name_H-M   'P 1'
#
loop_
_entity.id
_entity.type
_entity.pdbx_description
1 polymer ?
#
loop_
_entity_poly.entity_id
_entity_poly.type
_entity_poly.pdbx_seq_one_letter_code
_entity_poly.pdbx_strand_id
1 'polypeptide(L)'
;MFDLIILSVNQKTKSKEILNNTNIYLEYNQKYCDIWKFMTLSDGTWYNLSADKDEVGGTKICKYIDEKCSLTLDWVEKKYLEDITPYTIENQYMDSFIAILNHLVQQSPVKMIYVLARYQSYDKEIVLGTFTVNEFINLMSQRKIHSNICYIITGNLIM
;
A
#
# COMPACT_ATOMS: atom_id res chain seq x y z
N MET A 1 -5.19 -11.67 -8.03
CA MET A 1 -5.92 -10.71 -7.18
C MET A 1 -4.89 -10.01 -6.31
N PHE A 2 -5.11 -8.76 -5.89
CA PHE A 2 -4.08 -8.00 -5.19
C PHE A 2 -4.13 -8.28 -3.69
N ASP A 3 -2.99 -8.36 -3.01
CA ASP A 3 -2.94 -8.19 -1.55
C ASP A 3 -2.54 -6.76 -1.23
N LEU A 4 -3.31 -6.06 -0.38
CA LEU A 4 -3.01 -4.69 0.00
C LEU A 4 -2.41 -4.65 1.41
N ILE A 5 -1.17 -4.21 1.50
CA ILE A 5 -0.34 -4.28 2.70
C ILE A 5 0.12 -2.87 3.05
N ILE A 6 0.06 -2.57 4.35
CA ILE A 6 0.60 -1.33 4.91
C ILE A 6 1.53 -1.68 6.07
N LEU A 7 2.76 -1.17 6.03
CA LEU A 7 3.65 -1.16 7.20
C LEU A 7 3.61 0.22 7.85
N SER A 8 3.19 0.29 9.11
CA SER A 8 3.34 1.50 9.91
C SER A 8 4.70 1.51 10.60
N VAL A 9 5.59 2.37 10.14
CA VAL A 9 7.01 2.37 10.52
C VAL A 9 7.17 2.78 11.97
N ASN A 10 7.99 2.05 12.72
CA ASN A 10 8.29 2.19 14.15
C ASN A 10 7.07 2.10 15.09
N GLN A 11 5.88 1.78 14.59
CA GLN A 11 4.71 1.60 15.44
C GLN A 11 4.84 0.30 16.25
N LYS A 12 4.87 0.43 17.58
CA LYS A 12 4.99 -0.70 18.53
C LYS A 12 3.63 -1.29 18.95
N THR A 13 2.59 -0.47 18.98
CA THR A 13 1.25 -0.85 19.47
C THR A 13 0.23 -0.83 18.34
N LYS A 14 -0.52 -1.92 18.19
CA LYS A 14 -1.58 -2.08 17.19
C LYS A 14 -2.66 -1.02 17.37
N SER A 15 -3.12 -0.41 16.27
CA SER A 15 -4.15 0.63 16.34
C SER A 15 -5.57 0.05 16.37
N LYS A 16 -6.26 0.16 17.52
CA LYS A 16 -7.61 -0.40 17.68
C LYS A 16 -8.74 0.54 17.18
N GLU A 17 -8.47 1.84 17.04
CA GLU A 17 -9.51 2.87 16.94
C GLU A 17 -10.12 3.06 15.54
N ILE A 18 -9.36 2.82 14.45
CA ILE A 18 -9.88 2.95 13.07
C ILE A 18 -11.06 2.01 12.80
N LEU A 19 -11.03 0.81 13.40
CA LEU A 19 -11.80 -0.37 12.96
C LEU A 19 -13.32 -0.17 13.02
N ASN A 20 -13.83 0.82 13.75
CA ASN A 20 -15.26 0.95 14.01
C ASN A 20 -16.03 1.69 12.90
N ASN A 21 -15.36 2.49 12.06
CA ASN A 21 -16.02 3.36 11.09
C ASN A 21 -15.54 3.16 9.63
N THR A 22 -14.80 2.08 9.35
CA THR A 22 -14.32 1.75 8.00
C THR A 22 -15.00 0.50 7.47
N ASN A 23 -15.27 0.47 6.17
CA ASN A 23 -15.70 -0.76 5.46
C ASN A 23 -14.51 -1.62 4.97
N ILE A 24 -13.33 -1.44 5.58
CA ILE A 24 -12.12 -2.22 5.35
C ILE A 24 -11.73 -2.85 6.68
N TYR A 25 -11.40 -4.14 6.64
CA TYR A 25 -10.85 -4.89 7.77
C TYR A 25 -9.33 -4.82 7.75
N LEU A 26 -8.72 -4.65 8.92
CA LEU A 26 -7.26 -4.65 9.07
C LEU A 26 -6.83 -5.90 9.84
N GLU A 27 -6.10 -6.78 9.16
CA GLU A 27 -5.50 -7.98 9.74
C GLU A 27 -4.02 -7.74 10.07
N TYR A 28 -3.63 -8.09 11.30
CA TYR A 28 -2.28 -7.90 11.82
C TYR A 28 -1.40 -9.13 11.59
N ASN A 29 -0.87 -9.28 10.39
CA ASN A 29 0.07 -10.36 10.07
C ASN A 29 1.18 -9.87 9.13
N GLN A 30 2.29 -10.59 9.12
CA GLN A 30 3.44 -10.33 8.24
C GLN A 30 3.38 -11.28 7.04
N LYS A 31 2.45 -11.05 6.11
CA LYS A 31 2.45 -11.79 4.83
C LYS A 31 3.64 -11.35 3.98
N TYR A 32 4.26 -12.31 3.29
CA TYR A 32 5.35 -12.08 2.32
C TYR A 32 6.64 -11.47 2.90
N CYS A 33 6.89 -11.65 4.20
CA CYS A 33 8.09 -11.14 4.87
C CYS A 33 9.39 -11.82 4.41
N ASP A 34 9.30 -12.98 3.78
CA ASP A 34 10.41 -13.68 3.13
C ASP A 34 10.81 -13.07 1.78
N ILE A 35 9.90 -12.30 1.17
CA ILE A 35 10.05 -11.74 -0.17
C ILE A 35 10.43 -10.26 -0.11
N TRP A 36 9.69 -9.46 0.67
CA TRP A 36 9.83 -8.01 0.71
C TRP A 36 10.78 -7.52 1.80
N LYS A 37 12.07 -7.79 1.63
CA LYS A 37 13.15 -7.44 2.59
C LYS A 37 13.14 -5.97 3.00
N PHE A 38 12.86 -5.03 2.09
CA PHE A 38 12.81 -3.61 2.44
C PHE A 38 11.79 -3.32 3.55
N MET A 39 10.58 -3.86 3.39
CA MET A 39 9.54 -3.74 4.40
C MET A 39 9.88 -4.59 5.64
N THR A 40 10.41 -5.80 5.47
CA THR A 40 10.67 -6.74 6.59
C THR A 40 11.78 -6.30 7.51
N LEU A 41 12.82 -5.66 6.98
CA LEU A 41 13.91 -5.10 7.77
C LEU A 41 13.52 -3.81 8.49
N SER A 42 12.37 -3.24 8.16
CA SER A 42 11.87 -2.04 8.81
C SER A 42 11.04 -2.41 10.04
N ASP A 43 11.40 -1.84 11.19
CA ASP A 43 10.62 -2.00 12.41
C ASP A 43 9.23 -1.36 12.24
N GLY A 44 8.19 -2.04 12.71
CA GLY A 44 6.83 -1.51 12.62
C GLY A 44 5.72 -2.55 12.75
N THR A 45 4.48 -2.07 12.60
CA THR A 45 3.28 -2.92 12.60
C THR A 45 2.79 -3.12 11.17
N TRP A 46 2.61 -4.38 10.79
CA TRP A 46 2.06 -4.77 9.49
C TRP A 46 0.54 -4.88 9.54
N TYR A 47 -0.11 -4.36 8.51
CA TYR A 47 -1.55 -4.36 8.31
C TYR A 47 -1.85 -4.88 6.92
N ASN A 48 -2.79 -5.83 6.84
CA ASN A 48 -3.30 -6.34 5.59
C ASN A 48 -4.75 -5.91 5.50
N LEU A 49 -5.08 -5.24 4.41
CA LEU A 49 -6.39 -4.66 4.20
C LEU A 49 -7.23 -5.62 3.38
N SER A 50 -8.40 -5.96 3.89
CA SER A 50 -9.38 -6.81 3.19
C SER A 50 -10.79 -6.20 3.26
N ALA A 51 -11.58 -6.45 2.22
CA ALA A 51 -12.98 -6.01 2.14
C ALA A 51 -13.88 -6.89 3.02
N ASP A 52 -13.45 -8.13 3.29
CA ASP A 52 -14.08 -9.08 4.19
C ASP A 52 -12.99 -9.81 5.00
N LYS A 53 -13.30 -10.22 6.23
CA LYS A 53 -12.40 -11.02 7.07
C LYS A 53 -12.11 -12.41 6.47
N ASP A 54 -13.00 -12.91 5.62
CA ASP A 54 -12.95 -14.24 5.04
C ASP A 54 -12.35 -14.24 3.61
N GLU A 55 -11.79 -13.10 3.14
CA GLU A 55 -11.11 -13.05 1.85
C GLU A 55 -9.83 -13.90 1.86
N VAL A 56 -9.71 -14.80 0.87
CA VAL A 56 -8.54 -15.66 0.66
C VAL A 56 -7.95 -15.38 -0.73
N GLY A 57 -6.64 -15.16 -0.78
CA GLY A 57 -5.89 -15.01 -2.05
C GLY A 57 -5.94 -13.62 -2.68
N GLY A 58 -6.21 -12.59 -1.87
CA GLY A 58 -6.21 -11.18 -2.26
C GLY A 58 -7.44 -10.44 -1.74
N THR A 59 -7.59 -9.16 -2.11
CA THR A 59 -8.70 -8.30 -1.69
C THR A 59 -9.47 -7.68 -2.85
N LYS A 60 -10.78 -7.52 -2.68
CA LYS A 60 -11.66 -6.75 -3.57
C LYS A 60 -11.48 -5.23 -3.45
N ILE A 61 -10.68 -4.75 -2.50
CA ILE A 61 -10.42 -3.31 -2.34
C ILE A 61 -9.72 -2.73 -3.57
N CYS A 62 -8.82 -3.49 -4.19
CA CYS A 62 -8.04 -3.05 -5.34
C CYS A 62 -8.69 -3.47 -6.65
N LYS A 63 -8.73 -2.55 -7.61
CA LYS A 63 -9.23 -2.73 -8.96
C LYS A 63 -8.11 -2.57 -9.98
N TYR A 64 -8.01 -3.54 -10.89
CA TYR A 64 -7.16 -3.43 -12.08
C TYR A 64 -7.63 -2.30 -13.00
N ILE A 65 -6.70 -1.51 -13.52
CA ILE A 65 -6.98 -0.51 -14.55
C ILE A 65 -6.54 -1.09 -15.89
N ASP A 66 -7.50 -1.36 -16.77
CA ASP A 66 -7.21 -1.86 -18.12
C ASP A 66 -6.76 -0.74 -19.08
N GLU A 67 -5.64 -0.12 -18.74
CA GLU A 67 -5.00 0.87 -19.59
C GLU A 67 -3.51 0.61 -19.68
N LYS A 68 -2.96 0.86 -20.87
CA LYS A 68 -1.52 0.95 -21.08
C LYS A 68 -0.97 2.24 -20.44
N CYS A 69 -1.05 2.33 -19.12
CA CYS A 69 -0.36 3.36 -18.36
C CYS A 69 1.06 2.86 -18.08
N SER A 70 1.99 3.19 -18.98
CA SER A 70 3.39 2.80 -18.81
C SER A 70 4.06 3.70 -17.78
N LEU A 71 4.27 3.17 -16.57
CA LEU A 71 5.25 3.76 -15.67
C LEU A 71 6.63 3.56 -16.31
N THR A 72 7.35 4.65 -16.53
CA THR A 72 8.71 4.59 -17.07
C THR A 72 9.67 4.79 -15.92
N LEU A 73 10.45 3.75 -15.60
CA LEU A 73 11.55 3.82 -14.65
C LEU A 73 12.81 3.40 -15.42
N ASP A 74 13.57 4.38 -15.93
CA ASP A 74 14.71 4.13 -16.83
C ASP A 74 15.82 3.27 -16.21
N TRP A 75 15.85 3.17 -14.89
CA TRP A 75 16.79 2.37 -14.11
C TRP A 75 16.27 0.95 -13.79
N VAL A 76 15.05 0.59 -14.20
CA VAL A 76 14.45 -0.73 -14.01
C VAL A 76 14.45 -1.50 -15.33
N GLU A 77 14.94 -2.74 -15.31
CA GLU A 77 14.90 -3.60 -16.49
C GLU A 77 13.46 -3.84 -16.95
N LYS A 78 13.26 -3.85 -18.28
CA LYS A 78 11.93 -4.01 -18.90
C LYS A 78 11.13 -5.20 -18.38
N LYS A 79 11.77 -6.35 -18.12
CA LYS A 79 11.10 -7.55 -17.59
C LYS A 79 10.41 -7.32 -16.24
N TYR A 80 10.92 -6.41 -15.41
CA TYR A 80 10.31 -6.04 -14.13
C TYR A 80 9.24 -4.95 -14.30
N LEU A 81 9.33 -4.13 -15.35
CA LEU A 81 8.25 -3.20 -15.73
C LEU A 81 7.03 -3.93 -16.33
N GLU A 82 7.23 -5.12 -16.89
CA GLU A 82 6.14 -6.01 -17.33
C GLU A 82 5.47 -6.72 -16.13
N ASP A 83 6.09 -6.67 -14.94
CA ASP A 83 5.62 -7.31 -13.70
C ASP A 83 4.80 -6.37 -12.80
N ILE A 84 4.74 -5.08 -13.13
CA ILE A 84 3.95 -4.09 -12.40
C ILE A 84 2.62 -3.88 -13.11
N THR A 85 1.54 -3.81 -12.34
CA THR A 85 0.17 -3.71 -12.88
C THR A 85 -0.50 -2.45 -12.34
N PRO A 86 -1.02 -1.55 -13.20
CA PRO A 86 -1.72 -0.37 -12.72
C PRO A 86 -2.99 -0.77 -11.96
N TYR A 87 -3.21 -0.15 -10.81
CA TYR A 87 -4.40 -0.40 -9.99
C TYR A 87 -4.91 0.89 -9.33
N THR A 88 -6.18 0.85 -8.93
CA THR A 88 -6.80 1.86 -8.07
C THR A 88 -7.55 1.17 -6.94
N ILE A 89 -8.04 1.95 -5.98
CA ILE A 89 -8.97 1.48 -4.96
C ILE A 89 -10.40 1.61 -5.51
N GLU A 90 -11.23 0.58 -5.33
CA GLU A 90 -12.65 0.64 -5.69
C GLU A 90 -13.35 1.78 -4.94
N ASN A 91 -14.20 2.53 -5.63
CA ASN A 91 -14.77 3.79 -5.13
C ASN A 91 -15.42 3.65 -3.75
N GLN A 92 -16.11 2.54 -3.50
CA GLN A 92 -16.79 2.29 -2.22
C GLN A 92 -15.83 2.16 -1.03
N TYR A 93 -14.55 1.87 -1.25
CA TYR A 93 -13.54 1.75 -0.20
C TYR A 93 -12.60 2.96 -0.12
N MET A 94 -12.66 3.90 -1.07
CA MET A 94 -11.70 4.99 -1.19
C MET A 94 -11.64 5.86 0.08
N ASP A 95 -12.79 6.28 0.61
CA ASP A 95 -12.83 7.12 1.80
C ASP A 95 -12.25 6.41 3.04
N SER A 96 -12.61 5.13 3.23
CA SER A 96 -12.03 4.29 4.29
C SER A 96 -10.53 4.12 4.12
N PHE A 97 -10.05 3.92 2.88
CA PHE A 97 -8.63 3.77 2.59
C PHE A 97 -7.86 5.05 2.93
N ILE A 98 -8.37 6.21 2.52
CA ILE A 98 -7.77 7.52 2.85
C ILE A 98 -7.74 7.75 4.37
N ALA A 99 -8.83 7.41 5.07
CA ALA A 99 -8.89 7.51 6.52
C ALA A 99 -7.85 6.61 7.19
N ILE A 100 -7.67 5.38 6.71
CA ILE A 100 -6.66 4.43 7.18
C ILE A 100 -5.26 4.97 6.97
N LEU A 101 -4.93 5.44 5.76
CA LEU A 101 -3.60 6.00 5.47
C LEU A 101 -3.27 7.15 6.41
N ASN A 102 -4.18 8.12 6.53
CA ASN A 102 -3.98 9.28 7.41
C ASN A 102 -3.78 8.86 8.86
N HIS A 103 -4.61 7.95 9.36
CA HIS A 103 -4.51 7.51 10.74
C HIS A 103 -3.22 6.73 11.01
N LEU A 104 -2.86 5.77 10.15
CA LEU A 104 -1.63 4.99 10.33
C LEU A 104 -0.38 5.87 10.24
N VAL A 105 -0.36 6.84 9.33
CA VAL A 105 0.67 7.88 9.29
C VAL A 105 0.73 8.65 10.61
N GLN A 106 -0.40 9.06 11.18
CA GLN A 106 -0.38 9.78 12.45
C GLN A 106 0.07 8.92 13.64
N GLN A 107 -0.21 7.62 13.62
CA GLN A 107 0.20 6.68 14.66
C GLN A 107 1.66 6.25 14.55
N SER A 108 2.24 6.30 13.35
CA SER A 108 3.67 6.08 13.17
C SER A 108 4.46 7.16 13.94
N PRO A 109 5.41 6.78 14.82
CA PRO A 109 6.26 7.73 15.53
C PRO A 109 7.09 8.63 14.60
N VAL A 110 7.38 8.15 13.39
CA VAL A 110 8.14 8.87 12.36
C VAL A 110 7.24 9.44 11.26
N LYS A 111 5.92 9.41 11.45
CA LYS A 111 4.91 9.90 10.51
C LYS A 111 5.06 9.30 9.11
N MET A 112 5.39 8.00 9.05
CA MET A 112 5.70 7.30 7.82
C MET A 112 5.05 5.91 7.80
N ILE A 113 4.47 5.56 6.66
CA ILE A 113 3.98 4.22 6.37
C ILE A 113 4.50 3.78 5.00
N TYR A 114 4.59 2.48 4.78
CA TYR A 114 4.83 1.91 3.46
C TYR A 114 3.56 1.25 2.97
N VAL A 115 3.21 1.47 1.70
CA VAL A 115 2.04 0.88 1.07
C VAL A 115 2.49 0.02 -0.11
N LEU A 116 2.01 -1.21 -0.15
CA LEU A 116 2.30 -2.18 -1.19
C LEU A 116 1.00 -2.89 -1.57
N ALA A 117 0.60 -2.77 -2.84
CA ALA A 117 -0.30 -3.74 -3.44
C ALA A 117 0.53 -4.82 -4.14
N ARG A 118 0.52 -6.04 -3.62
CA ARG A 118 1.18 -7.18 -4.25
C ARG A 118 0.25 -7.82 -5.26
N TYR A 119 0.76 -8.12 -6.45
CA TYR A 119 0.14 -9.00 -7.44
C TYR A 119 1.10 -10.15 -7.75
N GLN A 120 0.77 -11.02 -8.71
CA GLN A 120 1.75 -11.98 -9.23
C GLN A 120 3.02 -11.20 -9.61
N SER A 121 4.18 -11.70 -9.17
CA SER A 121 5.43 -10.98 -9.27
C SER A 121 6.62 -11.92 -9.48
N TYR A 122 7.68 -11.42 -10.13
CA TYR A 122 9.03 -11.99 -10.11
C TYR A 122 9.81 -11.64 -8.82
N ASP A 123 9.13 -11.05 -7.82
CA ASP A 123 9.67 -10.73 -6.50
C ASP A 123 10.86 -9.74 -6.54
N LYS A 124 10.88 -8.85 -7.55
CA LYS A 124 11.80 -7.72 -7.60
C LYS A 124 11.24 -6.58 -6.76
N GLU A 125 11.97 -6.22 -5.69
CA GLU A 125 11.60 -5.05 -4.90
C GLU A 125 11.88 -3.75 -5.67
N ILE A 126 10.83 -2.97 -5.86
CA ILE A 126 10.87 -1.58 -6.33
C ILE A 126 10.30 -0.73 -5.22
N VAL A 127 11.07 0.26 -4.75
CA VAL A 127 10.66 1.19 -3.70
C VAL A 127 10.66 2.60 -4.28
N LEU A 128 9.55 3.33 -4.12
CA LEU A 128 9.41 4.67 -4.67
C LEU A 128 9.10 5.73 -3.63
N GLY A 129 9.92 6.77 -3.68
CA GLY A 129 9.65 8.14 -3.25
C GLY A 129 9.42 8.33 -1.76
N THR A 130 8.96 9.52 -1.42
CA THR A 130 8.30 9.90 -0.15
C THR A 130 7.15 10.81 -0.58
N PHE A 131 5.91 10.35 -0.41
CA PHE A 131 4.72 11.07 -0.84
C PHE A 131 3.87 11.43 0.37
N THR A 132 3.28 12.61 0.42
CA THR A 132 2.14 12.84 1.31
C THR A 132 0.97 11.93 0.94
N VAL A 133 0.05 11.71 1.88
CA VAL A 133 -1.20 10.96 1.59
C VAL A 133 -1.92 11.60 0.40
N ASN A 134 -2.00 12.93 0.33
CA ASN A 134 -2.67 13.63 -0.77
C ASN A 134 -1.97 13.43 -2.12
N GLU A 135 -0.64 13.48 -2.16
CA GLU A 135 0.12 13.20 -3.39
C GLU A 135 -0.08 11.77 -3.86
N PHE A 136 -0.07 10.80 -2.94
CA PHE A 136 -0.32 9.40 -3.28
C PHE A 136 -1.73 9.19 -3.87
N ILE A 137 -2.75 9.79 -3.27
CA ILE A 137 -4.13 9.73 -3.78
C ILE A 137 -4.27 10.46 -5.12
N ASN A 138 -3.58 11.59 -5.31
CA ASN A 138 -3.55 12.29 -6.59
C ASN A 138 -2.84 11.47 -7.69
N LEU A 139 -1.76 10.76 -7.36
CA LEU A 139 -1.13 9.83 -8.30
C LEU A 139 -2.08 8.69 -8.66
N MET A 140 -2.84 8.17 -7.69
CA MET A 140 -3.83 7.13 -7.92
C MET A 140 -4.97 7.61 -8.82
N SER A 141 -5.49 8.82 -8.61
CA SER A 141 -6.54 9.40 -9.47
C SER A 141 -6.04 9.66 -10.90
N GLN A 142 -4.74 9.94 -11.05
CA GLN A 142 -4.05 10.04 -12.33
C GLN A 142 -3.62 8.69 -12.92
N ARG A 143 -3.96 7.57 -12.26
CA ARG A 143 -3.65 6.19 -12.70
C ARG A 143 -2.15 5.89 -12.80
N LYS A 144 -1.36 6.51 -11.92
CA LYS A 144 0.11 6.40 -11.85
C LYS A 144 0.61 5.52 -10.70
N ILE A 145 -0.28 4.73 -10.10
CA ILE A 145 0.04 3.79 -9.04
C ILE A 145 -0.01 2.37 -9.59
N HIS A 146 1.02 1.58 -9.29
CA HIS A 146 1.22 0.24 -9.83
C HIS A 146 1.52 -0.76 -8.72
N SER A 147 1.09 -2.00 -8.91
CA SER A 147 1.37 -3.10 -8.00
C SER A 147 2.85 -3.48 -8.01
N ASN A 148 3.27 -4.24 -7.01
CA ASN A 148 4.66 -4.70 -6.85
C ASN A 148 5.65 -3.53 -6.76
N ILE A 149 5.16 -2.38 -6.27
CA ILE A 149 5.96 -1.23 -5.89
C ILE A 149 5.59 -0.87 -4.45
N CYS A 150 6.59 -0.75 -3.60
CA CYS A 150 6.46 -0.24 -2.25
C CYS A 150 6.55 1.28 -2.28
N TYR A 151 5.44 1.97 -1.98
CA TYR A 151 5.39 3.43 -1.88
C TYR A 151 5.62 3.85 -0.44
N ILE A 152 6.54 4.79 -0.22
CA ILE A 152 6.72 5.40 1.10
C ILE A 152 5.80 6.61 1.19
N ILE A 153 4.93 6.62 2.19
CA ILE A 153 3.96 7.68 2.43
C ILE A 153 4.24 8.35 3.77
N THR A 154 4.29 9.67 3.79
CA THR A 154 4.53 10.48 4.98
C THR A 154 3.33 11.36 5.33
N GLY A 155 3.30 11.83 6.57
CA GLY A 155 2.37 12.89 6.98
C GLY A 155 2.67 14.20 6.29
N ASN A 156 1.67 15.08 6.23
CA ASN A 156 1.92 16.48 5.91
C ASN A 156 2.91 17.02 6.95
N LEU A 157 4.09 17.44 6.50
CA LEU A 157 5.04 18.16 7.34
C LEU A 157 4.36 19.48 7.72
N ILE A 158 3.94 19.59 8.98
CA ILE A 158 3.69 20.91 9.56
C ILE A 158 5.08 21.49 9.79
N MET A 159 5.53 22.34 8.86
CA MET A 159 6.72 23.17 9.04
C MET A 159 6.45 24.29 10.04
#